data_AF-N1PY55-F1
#
_entry.id   AF-N1PY55-F1
#
_cell.length_a   1.000
_cell.length_b   1.000
_cell.length_c   1.000
_cell.angle_alpha   90.00
_cell.angle_beta   90.00
_cell.angle_gamma   90.00
#
_symmetry.space_group_name_H-M   'P 1'
#
loop_
_entity.id
_entity.type
_entity.pdbx_description
1 polymer ?
#
loop_
_entity_poly.entity_id
_entity_poly.type
_entity_poly.pdbx_seq_one_letter_code
_entity_poly.pdbx_strand_id
1 'polypeptide(L)'
;MYAVLLLGASHYCVVNASKAKLIDLLALEARALKEINASLTDFQTSLTDAMIMAVADMAAYVSIYGDWAVFAAHMRGLQKMIKLRGGLSTLGLNGLLERMVVSIDLNACHLTSVPAHLGTEDIPMTVSFDGPDPVHFAGIS
;
A
#
# COMPACT_ATOMS: atom_id res chain seq x y z
N MET A 1 7.24 -10.28 -0.53
CA MET A 1 6.38 -11.01 0.42
C MET A 1 6.39 -10.38 1.81
N TYR A 2 7.45 -9.69 2.25
CA TYR A 2 7.46 -9.11 3.60
C TYR A 2 6.57 -7.88 3.82
N ALA A 3 6.20 -7.12 2.78
CA ALA A 3 5.34 -5.95 2.93
C ALA A 3 3.94 -6.31 3.47
N VAL A 4 3.29 -7.34 2.90
CA VAL A 4 2.00 -7.83 3.41
C VAL A 4 2.12 -8.41 4.82
N LEU A 5 3.23 -9.08 5.15
CA LEU A 5 3.50 -9.59 6.49
C LEU A 5 3.68 -8.44 7.49
N LEU A 6 4.39 -7.38 7.11
CA LEU A 6 4.59 -6.19 7.94
C LEU A 6 3.23 -5.53 8.26
N LEU A 7 2.40 -5.31 7.24
CA LEU A 7 1.09 -4.68 7.43
C LEU A 7 0.20 -5.53 8.34
N GLY A 8 0.08 -6.83 8.05
CA GLY A 8 -0.70 -7.76 8.87
C GLY A 8 -0.17 -7.90 10.30
N ALA A 9 1.15 -7.97 10.48
CA ALA A 9 1.77 -8.06 11.79
C ALA A 9 1.60 -6.76 12.59
N SER A 10 1.63 -5.60 11.94
CA SER A 10 1.38 -4.31 12.58
C SER A 10 -0.04 -4.23 13.12
N HIS A 11 -1.04 -4.60 12.31
CA HIS A 11 -2.42 -4.71 12.79
C HIS A 11 -2.56 -5.74 13.93
N TYR A 12 -1.93 -6.90 13.81
CA TYR A 12 -1.95 -7.90 14.87
C TYR A 12 -1.40 -7.35 16.19
N CYS A 13 -0.30 -6.59 16.15
CA CYS A 13 0.29 -5.95 17.32
C CYS A 13 -0.64 -4.92 17.98
N VAL A 14 -1.38 -4.14 17.18
CA VAL A 14 -2.37 -3.18 17.68
C VAL A 14 -3.50 -3.90 18.42
N VAL A 15 -4.05 -4.95 17.83
CA VAL A 15 -5.16 -5.72 18.42
C VAL A 15 -4.70 -6.58 19.61
N ASN A 16 -3.46 -7.09 19.58
CA ASN A 16 -2.89 -8.00 20.57
C ASN A 16 -1.66 -7.39 21.25
N ALA A 17 -1.82 -6.24 21.90
CA ALA A 17 -0.72 -5.48 22.50
C ALA A 17 0.19 -6.29 23.44
N SER A 18 -0.35 -7.30 24.15
CA SER A 18 0.42 -8.20 25.02
C SER A 18 1.41 -9.10 24.26
N LYS A 19 1.16 -9.37 22.98
CA LYS A 19 1.98 -10.19 22.09
C LYS A 19 2.85 -9.37 21.13
N ALA A 20 2.67 -8.05 21.08
CA ALA A 20 3.40 -7.18 20.16
C ALA A 20 4.93 -7.32 20.28
N LYS A 21 5.43 -7.56 21.50
CA LYS A 21 6.87 -7.76 21.76
C LYS A 21 7.48 -9.01 21.12
N LEU A 22 6.66 -9.95 20.65
CA LEU A 22 7.11 -11.18 19.99
C LEU A 22 7.40 -10.97 18.51
N ILE A 23 7.01 -9.82 17.95
CA ILE A 23 7.10 -9.51 16.54
C ILE A 23 8.09 -8.37 16.35
N ASP A 24 9.15 -8.63 15.59
CA ASP A 24 10.11 -7.61 15.18
C ASP A 24 9.62 -6.91 13.91
N LEU A 25 8.79 -5.87 14.09
CA LEU A 25 8.26 -5.06 12.98
C LEU A 25 9.39 -4.36 12.20
N LEU A 26 10.45 -3.94 12.88
CA LEU A 26 11.59 -3.28 12.24
C LEU A 26 12.34 -4.25 11.31
N ALA A 27 12.53 -5.50 11.74
CA ALA A 27 13.11 -6.53 10.88
C ALA A 27 12.22 -6.86 9.67
N LEU A 28 10.89 -6.86 9.84
CA LEU A 28 9.95 -7.06 8.72
C LEU A 28 10.02 -5.90 7.72
N GLU A 29 10.06 -4.66 8.20
CA GLU A 29 10.21 -3.46 7.38
C GLU A 29 11.53 -3.47 6.59
N ALA A 30 12.65 -3.74 7.25
CA ALA A 30 13.96 -3.82 6.62
C ALA A 30 14.00 -4.91 5.52
N ARG A 31 13.35 -6.06 5.75
CA ARG A 31 13.25 -7.13 4.76
C ARG A 31 12.34 -6.75 3.60
N ALA A 32 11.22 -6.08 3.85
CA ALA A 32 10.33 -5.59 2.81
C ALA A 32 11.05 -4.59 1.88
N LEU A 33 11.75 -3.61 2.46
CA LEU A 33 12.55 -2.65 1.70
C LEU A 33 13.66 -3.33 0.89
N LYS A 34 14.35 -4.32 1.48
CA LYS A 34 15.40 -5.07 0.78
C LYS A 34 14.85 -5.85 -0.42
N GLU A 35 13.72 -6.55 -0.26
CA GLU A 35 13.08 -7.28 -1.36
C GLU A 35 12.60 -6.34 -2.47
N ILE A 36 12.00 -5.21 -2.10
CA ILE A 36 11.54 -4.22 -3.06
C ILE A 36 12.71 -3.66 -3.84
N ASN A 37 13.76 -3.19 -3.16
CA ASN A 37 14.93 -2.62 -3.81
C ASN A 37 15.63 -3.62 -4.73
N ALA A 38 15.73 -4.89 -4.35
CA ALA A 38 16.27 -5.93 -5.21
C ALA A 38 15.42 -6.12 -6.48
N SER A 39 14.10 -6.20 -6.33
CA SER A 39 13.17 -6.39 -7.47
C SER A 39 13.14 -5.17 -8.41
N LEU A 40 13.39 -3.97 -7.90
CA LEU A 40 13.48 -2.75 -8.72
C LEU A 40 14.70 -2.72 -9.66
N THR A 41 15.69 -3.59 -9.46
CA THR A 41 16.87 -3.68 -10.33
C THR A 41 16.63 -4.47 -11.62
N ASP A 42 15.51 -5.19 -11.73
CA ASP A 42 15.15 -5.99 -12.91
C ASP A 42 13.76 -5.61 -13.41
N PHE A 43 13.66 -5.23 -14.69
CA PHE A 43 12.40 -4.85 -15.31
C PHE A 43 11.34 -5.97 -15.24
N GLN A 44 11.76 -7.24 -15.36
CA GLN A 44 10.83 -8.37 -15.35
C GLN A 44 10.15 -8.58 -14.00
N THR A 45 10.78 -8.15 -12.91
CA THR A 45 10.25 -8.33 -11.55
C THR A 45 9.64 -7.03 -11.01
N SER A 46 10.21 -5.88 -11.36
CA SER A 46 9.84 -4.55 -10.85
C SER A 46 8.40 -4.10 -11.14
N LEU A 47 7.78 -4.55 -12.24
CA LEU A 47 6.44 -4.11 -12.65
C LEU A 47 5.36 -5.20 -12.51
N THR A 48 5.63 -6.26 -11.76
CA THR A 48 4.62 -7.31 -11.51
C THR A 48 3.49 -6.81 -10.59
N ASP A 49 2.32 -7.46 -10.66
CA ASP A 49 1.20 -7.21 -9.71
C ASP A 49 1.67 -7.31 -8.26
N ALA A 50 2.46 -8.33 -7.94
CA ALA A 50 2.99 -8.56 -6.61
C ALA A 50 3.90 -7.41 -6.15
N MET A 51 4.71 -6.85 -7.05
CA MET A 51 5.59 -5.73 -6.71
C MET A 51 4.84 -4.41 -6.55
N ILE A 52 3.85 -4.15 -7.40
CA ILE A 52 2.98 -2.97 -7.28
C ILE A 52 2.20 -3.04 -5.96
N MET A 53 1.63 -4.21 -5.63
CA MET A 53 0.96 -4.40 -4.35
C MET A 53 1.93 -4.27 -3.17
N ALA A 54 3.15 -4.81 -3.25
CA ALA A 54 4.12 -4.68 -2.16
C ALA A 54 4.48 -3.21 -1.86
N VAL A 55 4.59 -2.36 -2.88
CA VAL A 55 4.83 -0.92 -2.68
C VAL A 55 3.59 -0.22 -2.13
N ALA A 56 2.39 -0.62 -2.56
CA ALA A 56 1.14 -0.11 -2.01
C ALA A 56 0.93 -0.53 -0.54
N ASP A 57 1.26 -1.76 -0.16
CA ASP A 57 1.24 -2.23 1.23
C ASP A 57 2.22 -1.43 2.10
N MET A 58 3.42 -1.13 1.58
CA MET A 58 4.37 -0.25 2.27
C MET A 58 3.78 1.16 2.45
N ALA A 59 3.11 1.71 1.44
CA ALA A 59 2.43 3.00 1.55
C ALA A 59 1.32 2.95 2.63
N ALA A 60 0.51 1.90 2.65
CA ALA A 60 -0.51 1.71 3.68
C ALA A 60 0.09 1.59 5.10
N TYR A 61 1.20 0.86 5.23
CA TYR A 61 1.92 0.75 6.51
C TYR A 61 2.39 2.14 6.99
N VAL A 62 3.07 2.90 6.14
CA VAL A 62 3.63 4.20 6.57
C VAL A 62 2.56 5.29 6.73
N SER A 63 1.40 5.19 6.07
CA SER A 63 0.31 6.15 6.30
C SER A 63 -0.31 6.01 7.70
N ILE A 64 -0.29 4.81 8.27
CA ILE A 64 -0.86 4.52 9.60
C ILE A 64 0.20 4.69 10.70
N TYR A 65 1.43 4.19 10.47
CA TYR A 65 2.44 4.04 11.53
C TYR A 65 3.69 4.91 11.32
N GLY A 66 3.81 5.59 10.19
CA GLY A 66 5.06 6.22 9.74
C GLY A 66 4.99 7.73 9.54
N ASP A 67 5.97 8.24 8.78
CA ASP A 67 6.10 9.66 8.44
C ASP A 67 5.51 9.96 7.05
N TRP A 68 4.88 11.12 6.94
CA TRP A 68 4.20 11.55 5.72
C TRP A 68 5.14 11.70 4.51
N ALA A 69 6.37 12.17 4.68
CA ALA A 69 7.32 12.28 3.57
C ALA A 69 7.71 10.89 3.03
N VAL A 70 7.76 9.87 3.89
CA VAL A 70 8.01 8.48 3.51
C VAL A 70 6.80 7.92 2.75
N PHE A 71 5.57 8.16 3.25
CA PHE A 71 4.34 7.84 2.52
C PHE A 71 4.33 8.43 1.12
N ALA A 72 4.55 9.75 1.01
CA ALA A 72 4.55 10.45 -0.26
C ALA A 72 5.65 9.93 -1.21
N ALA A 73 6.76 9.41 -0.69
CA ALA A 73 7.79 8.77 -1.49
C ALA A 73 7.32 7.43 -2.08
N HIS A 74 6.69 6.57 -1.27
CA HIS A 74 6.09 5.33 -1.75
C HIS A 74 5.00 5.58 -2.79
N MET A 75 4.10 6.54 -2.55
CA MET A 75 3.03 6.87 -3.50
C MET A 75 3.57 7.43 -4.82
N ARG A 76 4.61 8.28 -4.80
CA ARG A 76 5.28 8.74 -6.03
C ARG A 76 5.91 7.57 -6.81
N GLY A 77 6.57 6.65 -6.11
CA GLY A 77 7.12 5.44 -6.71
C GLY A 77 6.03 4.56 -7.35
N LEU A 78 4.96 4.30 -6.60
CA LEU A 78 3.81 3.52 -7.01
C LEU A 78 3.14 4.10 -8.26
N GLN A 79 2.89 5.41 -8.27
CA GLN A 79 2.31 6.10 -9.43
C GLN A 79 3.19 5.94 -10.68
N LYS A 80 4.52 6.01 -10.52
CA LYS A 80 5.46 5.79 -11.62
C LYS A 80 5.42 4.34 -12.12
N MET A 81 5.36 3.35 -11.22
CA MET A 81 5.26 1.93 -11.59
C MET A 81 3.98 1.65 -12.37
N ILE A 82 2.84 2.18 -11.91
CA ILE A 82 1.54 2.02 -12.58
C ILE A 82 1.57 2.66 -13.98
N LYS A 83 2.12 3.88 -14.11
CA LYS A 83 2.29 4.54 -15.41
C LYS A 83 3.17 3.72 -16.36
N LEU A 84 4.30 3.19 -15.89
CA LEU A 84 5.19 2.35 -16.70
C LEU A 84 4.54 1.04 -17.15
N ARG A 85 3.61 0.51 -16.35
CA ARG A 85 2.86 -0.70 -16.70
C ARG A 85 1.72 -0.46 -17.70
N GLY A 86 1.34 0.79 -17.91
CA GLY A 86 0.30 1.21 -18.86
C GLY A 86 -0.98 1.72 -18.22
N GLY A 87 -1.00 1.97 -16.89
CA GLY A 87 -2.14 2.54 -16.17
C GLY A 87 -2.82 1.56 -15.21
N LEU A 88 -3.76 2.07 -14.41
CA LEU A 88 -4.48 1.28 -13.38
C LEU A 88 -5.25 0.09 -13.96
N SER A 89 -5.86 0.27 -15.14
CA SER A 89 -6.63 -0.77 -15.83
C SER A 89 -5.78 -1.95 -16.33
N THR A 90 -4.45 -1.83 -16.31
CA THR A 90 -3.52 -2.91 -16.70
C THR A 90 -3.12 -3.81 -15.53
N LEU A 91 -3.56 -3.47 -14.31
CA LEU A 91 -3.32 -4.26 -13.13
C LEU A 91 -4.16 -5.55 -13.17
N GLY A 92 -3.59 -6.63 -12.65
CA GLY A 92 -4.19 -7.96 -12.69
C GLY A 92 -5.32 -8.16 -11.69
N LEU A 93 -5.62 -9.44 -11.45
CA LEU A 93 -6.66 -9.88 -10.51
C LEU A 93 -8.06 -9.33 -10.86
N ASN A 94 -8.36 -9.19 -12.15
CA ASN A 94 -9.66 -8.72 -12.66
C ASN A 94 -10.11 -7.39 -12.05
N GLY A 95 -9.19 -6.44 -11.89
CA GLY A 95 -9.45 -5.11 -11.33
C GLY A 95 -9.44 -5.07 -9.80
N LEU A 96 -9.17 -6.18 -9.09
CA LEU A 96 -9.05 -6.16 -7.63
C LEU A 96 -7.84 -5.33 -7.18
N LEU A 97 -6.70 -5.46 -7.85
CA LEU A 97 -5.48 -4.76 -7.46
C LEU A 97 -5.63 -3.24 -7.62
N GLU A 98 -6.28 -2.81 -8.70
CA GLU A 98 -6.68 -1.42 -8.92
C GLU A 98 -7.52 -0.88 -7.76
N ARG A 99 -8.57 -1.61 -7.36
CA ARG A 99 -9.43 -1.23 -6.22
C ARG A 99 -8.63 -1.08 -4.93
N MET A 100 -7.72 -2.02 -4.64
CA MET A 100 -6.89 -1.99 -3.44
C MET A 100 -5.98 -0.76 -3.42
N VAL A 101 -5.28 -0.50 -4.52
CA VAL A 101 -4.36 0.64 -4.66
C VAL A 101 -5.10 1.98 -4.53
N VAL A 102 -6.25 2.13 -5.19
CA VAL A 102 -7.09 3.33 -5.08
C VAL A 102 -7.63 3.49 -3.65
N SER A 103 -8.08 2.41 -3.03
CA SER A 103 -8.57 2.43 -1.64
C SER A 103 -7.48 2.89 -0.66
N ILE A 104 -6.25 2.42 -0.82
CA ILE A 104 -5.11 2.83 0.01
C ILE A 104 -4.87 4.33 -0.12
N ASP A 105 -4.82 4.86 -1.36
CA ASP A 105 -4.58 6.28 -1.60
C ASP A 105 -5.69 7.16 -1.00
N LEU A 106 -6.95 6.82 -1.26
CA LEU A 106 -8.10 7.58 -0.75
C LEU A 106 -8.19 7.56 0.77
N ASN A 107 -7.98 6.40 1.41
CA ASN A 107 -8.01 6.29 2.86
C ASN A 107 -6.86 7.06 3.53
N ALA A 108 -5.64 6.91 3.00
CA ALA A 108 -4.48 7.63 3.52
C ALA A 108 -4.64 9.15 3.36
N CYS A 109 -5.15 9.60 2.21
CA CYS A 109 -5.38 11.02 1.95
C CYS A 109 -6.49 11.60 2.82
N HIS A 110 -7.54 10.82 3.08
CA HIS A 110 -8.59 11.20 4.02
C HIS A 110 -8.04 11.33 5.46
N LEU A 111 -7.28 10.34 5.93
CA LEU A 111 -6.65 10.36 7.27
C LEU A 111 -5.74 11.58 7.47
N THR A 112 -5.09 12.04 6.41
CA THR A 112 -4.05 13.08 6.46
C THR A 112 -4.53 14.44 5.95
N SER A 113 -5.77 14.55 5.46
CA SER A 113 -6.36 15.77 4.89
C SER A 113 -5.55 16.37 3.73
N VAL A 114 -4.99 15.51 2.88
CA VAL A 114 -4.24 15.90 1.67
C VAL A 114 -4.92 15.40 0.40
N PRO A 115 -4.60 15.95 -0.79
CA PRO A 115 -5.16 15.46 -2.04
C PRO A 115 -4.65 14.06 -2.41
N ALA A 116 -5.51 13.28 -3.06
CA ALA A 116 -5.18 11.97 -3.63
C ALA A 116 -3.98 12.05 -4.59
N HIS A 117 -3.09 11.06 -4.51
CA HIS A 117 -1.95 10.94 -5.40
C HIS A 117 -2.32 10.33 -6.77
N LEU A 118 -3.32 9.46 -6.77
CA LEU A 118 -3.90 8.82 -7.94
C LEU A 118 -5.14 9.64 -8.33
N GLY A 119 -5.19 10.08 -9.58
CA GLY A 119 -6.29 10.91 -10.08
C GLY A 119 -7.62 10.18 -9.92
N THR A 120 -8.64 10.88 -9.42
CA THR A 120 -9.99 10.32 -9.26
C THR A 120 -10.69 10.03 -10.59
N GLU A 121 -10.11 10.48 -11.70
CA GLU A 121 -10.63 10.35 -13.05
C GLU A 121 -10.42 8.94 -13.66
N ASP A 122 -9.55 8.13 -13.04
CA ASP A 122 -9.24 6.76 -13.47
C ASP A 122 -9.96 5.68 -12.63
N ILE A 123 -10.83 6.05 -11.68
CA ILE A 123 -11.48 5.09 -10.77
C ILE A 123 -12.61 4.36 -11.52
N PRO A 124 -12.61 3.01 -11.59
CA PRO A 124 -13.65 2.30 -12.33
C PRO A 124 -15.02 2.48 -11.70
N MET A 125 -15.99 2.96 -12.49
CA MET A 125 -17.42 2.95 -12.18
C MET A 125 -18.00 1.54 -12.00
N THR A 126 -17.21 0.46 -12.18
CA THR A 126 -17.64 -0.95 -12.11
C THR A 126 -17.72 -1.52 -10.70
N VAL A 127 -17.44 -0.73 -9.66
CA VAL A 127 -17.46 -1.14 -8.25
C VAL A 127 -18.07 -0.03 -7.43
N SER A 128 -19.10 -0.33 -6.65
CA SER A 128 -19.53 0.57 -5.59
C SER A 128 -18.37 0.70 -4.60
N PHE A 129 -17.78 1.89 -4.52
CA PHE A 129 -16.87 2.27 -3.45
C PHE A 129 -17.72 3.05 -2.44
N ASP A 130 -17.94 2.48 -1.26
CA ASP A 130 -18.79 3.08 -0.21
C ASP A 130 -18.15 4.34 0.44
N GLY A 131 -17.04 4.82 -0.13
CA GLY A 131 -16.23 5.89 0.41
C GLY A 131 -15.03 5.35 1.20
N PRO A 132 -14.08 6.23 1.59
CA PRO A 132 -13.00 5.84 2.48
C PRO A 132 -13.56 5.43 3.84
N ASP A 133 -13.10 4.29 4.38
CA ASP A 133 -13.32 3.86 5.76
C ASP A 133 -11.98 3.86 6.50
N PRO A 134 -11.55 5.03 7.01
CA PRO A 134 -10.25 5.18 7.65
C PRO A 134 -10.14 4.41 8.98
N VAL A 135 -11.27 4.15 9.64
CA VAL A 135 -11.32 3.42 10.93
C VAL A 135 -11.05 1.94 10.70
N HIS A 136 -11.73 1.35 9.71
CA HIS A 136 -11.44 -0.02 9.30
C HIS A 136 -10.04 -0.16 8.72
N PHE A 137 -9.61 0.80 7.89
CA PHE A 137 -8.28 0.84 7.30
C PHE A 137 -7.16 0.88 8.35
N ALA A 138 -7.33 1.67 9.42
CA ALA A 138 -6.38 1.73 10.53
C ALA A 138 -6.51 0.55 11.52
N GLY A 139 -7.51 -0.33 11.36
CA GLY A 139 -7.74 -1.48 12.22
C GLY A 139 -8.19 -1.10 13.64
N ILE A 140 -8.98 -0.03 13.77
CA ILE A 140 -9.48 0.50 15.04
C ILE A 140 -10.98 0.24 15.27
N SER A 141 -11.61 -0.63 14.47
CA SER A 141 -13.00 -1.07 14.57
C SER A 141 -13.17 -2.42 15.26
#